data_AF-A0AAV4BY39-F1
#
_entry.id   AF-A0AAV4BY39-F1
#
_cell.length_a   1.000
_cell.length_b   1.000
_cell.length_c   1.000
_cell.angle_alpha   90.00
_cell.angle_beta   90.00
_cell.angle_gamma   90.00
#
_symmetry.space_group_name_H-M   'P 1'
#
loop_
_entity.id
_entity.type
_entity.pdbx_description
1 polymer ?
#
loop_
_entity_poly.entity_id
_entity_poly.type
_entity_poly.pdbx_seq_one_letter_code
_entity_poly.pdbx_strand_id
1 'polypeptide(L)'
;MLFAAGRNGHMPRIMTMLHKKYHSPWPATWTMGVVATVMLSTGSILRLISAISLFAGIMTFSLMMCLFLLRWRQPNTHRPIKIPIVIPMVVALICLTILIISVMAEPEALIINLIIIALGVPVYLLCFKCKAVQKRLVFMDRVGTILQHLFLLQYET
;
A
#
# COMPACT_ATOMS: atom_id res chain seq x y z
N MET A 1 6.30 1.57 -3.89
CA MET A 1 5.78 0.92 -2.67
C MET A 1 5.91 -0.61 -2.73
N LEU A 2 5.40 -1.30 -3.76
CA LEU A 2 5.51 -2.77 -3.90
C LEU A 2 6.93 -3.31 -3.75
N PHE A 3 7.91 -2.66 -4.40
CA PHE A 3 9.32 -3.03 -4.29
C PHE A 3 9.84 -3.01 -2.84
N ALA A 4 9.58 -1.91 -2.11
CA ALA A 4 9.99 -1.78 -0.71
C ALA A 4 9.24 -2.76 0.21
N ALA A 5 7.97 -3.04 -0.07
CA ALA A 5 7.19 -4.03 0.66
C ALA A 5 7.73 -5.46 0.48
N GLY A 6 8.17 -5.81 -0.74
CA GLY A 6 8.85 -7.07 -1.01
C GLY A 6 10.18 -7.17 -0.28
N ARG A 7 10.95 -6.08 -0.18
CA ARG A 7 12.22 -6.04 0.55
C ARG A 7 12.06 -6.28 2.04
N ASN A 8 10.96 -5.78 2.63
CA ASN A 8 10.62 -6.01 4.04
C ASN A 8 9.97 -7.38 4.29
N GLY A 9 9.88 -8.26 3.28
CA GLY A 9 9.27 -9.59 3.40
C GLY A 9 7.75 -9.58 3.51
N HIS A 10 7.10 -8.44 3.27
CA HIS A 10 5.63 -8.29 3.30
C HIS A 10 4.98 -8.54 1.92
N MET A 11 5.78 -8.87 0.91
CA MET A 11 5.33 -9.26 -0.44
C MET A 11 6.26 -10.34 -1.02
N PRO A 12 5.81 -11.13 -2.01
CA PRO A 12 6.64 -12.14 -2.68
C PRO A 12 7.92 -11.53 -3.26
N ARG A 13 9.03 -12.27 -3.17
CA ARG A 13 10.37 -11.79 -3.56
C ARG A 13 10.45 -11.35 -5.02
N ILE A 14 9.61 -11.88 -5.90
CA ILE A 14 9.54 -11.52 -7.34
C ILE A 14 9.31 -10.01 -7.54
N MET A 15 8.63 -9.34 -6.61
CA MET A 15 8.38 -7.90 -6.69
C MET A 15 9.62 -7.05 -6.41
N THR A 16 10.72 -7.64 -5.89
CA THR A 16 12.01 -6.97 -5.68
C THR A 16 12.99 -7.16 -6.84
N MET A 17 12.55 -7.77 -7.94
CA MET A 17 13.38 -7.94 -9.13
C MET A 17 13.57 -6.60 -9.87
N LEU A 18 14.80 -6.34 -10.29
CA LEU A 18 15.21 -5.17 -11.04
C LEU A 18 15.76 -5.58 -12.41
N HIS A 19 15.55 -4.76 -13.42
CA HIS A 19 16.14 -5.00 -14.74
C HIS A 19 17.65 -4.72 -14.73
N LYS A 20 18.47 -5.62 -15.29
CA LYS A 20 19.94 -5.56 -15.24
C LYS A 20 20.55 -4.28 -15.83
N LYS A 21 20.03 -3.79 -16.96
CA LYS A 21 20.52 -2.57 -17.64
C LYS A 21 19.91 -1.25 -17.13
N TYR A 22 18.61 -1.23 -16.85
CA TYR A 22 17.86 -0.01 -16.57
C TYR A 22 17.56 0.21 -15.08
N HIS A 23 17.89 -0.76 -14.22
CA HIS A 23 17.60 -0.76 -12.78
C HIS A 23 16.15 -0.40 -12.42
N SER A 24 15.21 -0.65 -13.35
CA SER A 24 13.79 -0.41 -13.16
C SER A 24 13.09 -1.66 -12.62
N PRO A 25 12.20 -1.55 -11.62
CA PRO A 25 11.48 -2.69 -11.05
C PRO A 25 10.33 -3.13 -11.96
N TRP A 26 10.65 -3.87 -13.02
CA TRP A 26 9.71 -4.22 -14.10
C TRP A 26 8.48 -5.01 -13.62
N PRO A 27 8.62 -6.07 -12.79
CA PRO A 27 7.45 -6.84 -12.32
C PRO A 27 6.54 -6.04 -11.38
N ALA A 28 7.10 -5.13 -10.58
CA ALA A 28 6.31 -4.27 -9.70
C ALA A 28 5.51 -3.24 -10.51
N THR A 29 6.07 -2.70 -11.59
CA THR A 29 5.36 -1.78 -12.48
C THR A 29 4.23 -2.47 -13.24
N TRP A 30 4.47 -3.67 -13.78
CA TRP A 30 3.44 -4.44 -14.47
C TRP A 30 2.27 -4.82 -13.56
N THR A 31 2.55 -5.26 -12.33
CA THR A 31 1.50 -5.59 -11.36
C THR A 31 0.65 -4.37 -10.99
N MET A 32 1.26 -3.19 -10.81
CA MET A 32 0.49 -1.93 -10.67
C MET A 32 -0.36 -1.62 -11.90
N GLY A 33 0.21 -1.78 -13.10
CA GLY A 33 -0.48 -1.50 -14.36
C GLY A 33 -1.73 -2.36 -14.53
N VAL A 34 -1.60 -3.67 -14.29
CA VAL A 34 -2.73 -4.62 -14.37
C VAL A 34 -3.82 -4.26 -13.36
N VAL A 35 -3.46 -3.95 -12.10
CA VAL A 35 -4.43 -3.54 -11.08
C VAL A 35 -5.14 -2.25 -11.48
N ALA A 36 -4.41 -1.27 -12.03
CA ALA A 36 -4.99 -0.04 -12.53
C ALA A 36 -5.98 -0.30 -13.67
N THR A 37 -5.63 -1.14 -14.65
CA THR A 37 -6.55 -1.50 -15.75
C THR A 37 -7.83 -2.17 -15.24
N VAL A 38 -7.72 -3.07 -14.26
CA VAL A 38 -8.89 -3.70 -13.63
C VAL A 38 -9.75 -2.66 -12.92
N MET A 39 -9.14 -1.72 -12.19
CA MET A 39 -9.88 -0.62 -11.55
C MET A 39 -10.59 0.28 -12.57
N LEU A 40 -9.95 0.61 -13.69
CA LEU A 40 -10.58 1.42 -14.75
C LEU A 40 -11.79 0.71 -15.38
N SER A 41 -11.81 -0.62 -15.42
CA SER A 41 -12.91 -1.39 -16.03
C SER A 41 -14.25 -1.29 -15.28
N THR A 42 -14.27 -0.74 -14.06
CA THR A 42 -15.48 -0.56 -13.24
C THR A 42 -16.45 0.54 -13.74
N GLY A 43 -16.12 1.22 -14.84
CA GLY A 43 -17.08 1.93 -15.69
C GLY A 43 -17.57 3.30 -15.21
N SER A 44 -17.31 3.71 -13.96
CA SER A 44 -17.74 5.02 -13.43
C SER A 44 -16.60 5.79 -12.79
N ILE A 45 -16.11 6.82 -13.50
CA ILE A 45 -14.97 7.65 -13.06
C ILE A 45 -15.29 8.38 -11.75
N LEU A 46 -16.50 8.90 -11.58
CA LEU A 46 -16.90 9.63 -10.38
C LEU A 46 -16.88 8.76 -9.12
N ARG A 47 -17.43 7.54 -9.20
CA ARG A 47 -17.38 6.58 -8.08
C ARG A 47 -15.94 6.17 -7.75
N LEU A 48 -15.11 5.99 -8.78
CA LEU A 48 -13.71 5.64 -8.60
C LEU A 48 -12.93 6.75 -7.88
N ILE A 49 -13.15 8.01 -8.27
CA ILE A 49 -12.53 9.17 -7.62
C ILE A 49 -12.98 9.29 -6.15
N SER A 50 -14.29 9.17 -5.89
CA SER A 50 -14.84 9.21 -4.54
C SER A 50 -14.28 8.09 -3.66
N ALA A 51 -14.24 6.85 -4.17
CA ALA A 51 -13.70 5.70 -3.45
C ALA A 51 -12.21 5.83 -3.13
N ILE A 52 -11.39 6.30 -4.07
CA ILE A 52 -9.95 6.53 -3.86
C ILE A 52 -9.71 7.67 -2.88
N SER A 53 -10.49 8.76 -2.99
CA SER A 53 -10.38 9.91 -2.08
C SER A 53 -10.74 9.54 -0.65
N LEU A 54 -11.80 8.73 -0.46
CA LEU A 54 -12.15 8.14 0.83
C LEU A 54 -11.00 7.29 1.39
N PHE A 55 -10.45 6.38 0.58
CA PHE A 55 -9.35 5.52 1.01
C PHE A 55 -8.10 6.34 1.41
N ALA A 56 -7.70 7.30 0.57
CA ALA A 56 -6.58 8.17 0.84
C ALA A 56 -6.80 9.05 2.08
N GLY A 57 -8.03 9.53 2.30
CA GLY A 57 -8.41 10.27 3.48
C GLY A 57 -8.27 9.44 4.76
N ILE A 58 -8.78 8.20 4.78
CA ILE A 58 -8.69 7.32 5.94
C ILE A 58 -7.22 7.05 6.30
N MET A 59 -6.40 6.74 5.29
CA MET A 59 -4.97 6.48 5.49
C MET A 59 -4.22 7.72 5.98
N THR A 60 -4.49 8.89 5.39
CA THR A 60 -3.84 10.15 5.79
C THR A 60 -4.24 10.56 7.20
N PHE A 61 -5.52 10.43 7.56
CA PHE A 61 -5.99 10.68 8.92
C PHE A 61 -5.33 9.74 9.93
N SER A 62 -5.25 8.45 9.62
CA SER A 62 -4.54 7.46 10.45
C SER A 62 -3.06 7.82 10.64
N LEU A 63 -2.38 8.27 9.58
CA LEU A 63 -0.99 8.73 9.66
C LEU A 63 -0.83 9.95 10.57
N MET A 64 -1.73 10.93 10.51
CA MET A 64 -1.69 12.09 11.39
C MET A 64 -1.94 11.69 12.86
N MET A 65 -2.90 10.80 13.10
CA MET A 65 -3.15 10.25 14.44
C MET A 65 -1.94 9.46 14.97
N CYS A 66 -1.30 8.67 14.11
CA CYS A 66 -0.07 7.94 14.44
C CYS A 66 1.07 8.90 14.78
N LEU A 67 1.24 9.98 14.02
CA LEU A 67 2.24 11.01 14.31
C LEU A 67 2.00 11.69 15.67
N PHE A 68 0.73 11.99 15.98
CA PHE A 68 0.35 12.55 17.27
C PHE A 68 0.64 11.57 18.42
N LEU A 69 0.26 10.30 18.25
CA LEU A 69 0.54 9.23 19.21
C LEU A 69 2.04 9.03 19.43
N LEU A 70 2.84 9.04 18.36
CA LEU A 70 4.29 8.88 18.44
C LEU A 70 4.96 10.05 19.17
N ARG A 71 4.41 11.26 19.05
CA ARG A 71 4.87 12.43 19.78
C ARG A 71 4.61 12.33 21.28
N TRP A 72 3.51 11.70 21.68
CA TRP A 72 3.21 11.45 23.08
C TRP A 72 4.03 10.25 23.63
N ARG A 73 4.08 9.13 22.91
CA ARG A 73 4.73 7.90 23.39
C ARG A 73 6.25 7.96 23.39
N GLN A 74 6.86 8.72 22.46
CA GLN A 74 8.31 8.81 22.31
C GLN A 74 8.77 10.28 22.19
N PRO A 75 8.77 11.04 23.30
CA PRO A 75 9.16 12.44 23.30
C PRO A 75 10.68 12.63 23.14
N ASN A 76 11.49 11.68 23.61
CA ASN A 76 12.95 11.80 23.70
C ASN A 76 13.72 11.34 22.44
N THR A 77 13.03 10.93 21.38
CA THR A 77 13.68 10.50 20.14
C THR A 77 14.36 11.70 19.46
N HIS A 78 15.59 11.53 18.95
CA HIS A 78 16.30 12.57 18.21
C HIS A 78 15.53 12.90 16.91
N ARG A 79 15.01 14.13 16.80
CA ARG A 79 14.25 14.61 15.64
C ARG A 79 15.08 15.65 14.89
N PRO A 80 15.64 15.34 13.71
CA PRO A 80 16.47 16.28 12.94
C PRO A 80 15.66 17.47 12.40
N ILE A 81 14.35 17.30 12.18
CA ILE A 81 13.43 18.36 11.75
C ILE A 81 12.26 18.42 12.73
N LYS A 82 12.02 19.59 13.35
CA LYS A 82 10.94 19.80 14.31
C LYS A 82 9.83 20.63 13.69
N ILE A 83 8.70 19.99 13.42
CA ILE A 83 7.50 20.64 12.89
C ILE A 83 6.57 21.02 14.06
N PRO A 84 5.97 22.23 14.06
CA PRO A 84 4.98 22.61 15.08
C PRO A 84 3.74 21.71 15.02
N ILE A 85 3.19 21.35 16.19
CA ILE A 85 2.04 20.42 16.33
C ILE A 85 0.79 20.94 15.62
N VAL A 86 0.68 22.26 15.48
CA VAL A 86 -0.42 22.94 14.80
C VAL A 86 -0.59 22.45 13.36
N ILE A 87 0.51 22.17 12.65
CA ILE A 87 0.44 21.74 11.23
C ILE A 87 -0.23 20.36 11.10
N PRO A 88 0.22 19.29 11.78
CA PRO A 88 -0.48 18.01 11.78
C PRO A 88 -1.94 18.10 12.23
N MET A 89 -2.25 18.98 13.19
CA MET A 89 -3.62 19.16 13.69
C MET A 89 -4.53 19.77 12.62
N VAL A 90 -4.08 20.83 11.93
CA VAL A 90 -4.83 21.45 10.84
C VAL A 90 -5.05 20.47 9.69
N VAL A 91 -4.01 19.71 9.31
CA VAL A 91 -4.11 18.68 8.26
C VAL A 91 -5.10 17.58 8.66
N ALA A 92 -5.07 17.13 9.92
CA ALA A 92 -6.02 16.14 10.42
C ALA A 92 -7.46 16.65 10.38
N LEU A 93 -7.70 17.92 10.74
CA LEU A 93 -9.02 18.54 10.67
C LEU A 93 -9.53 18.66 9.23
N ILE A 94 -8.71 19.13 8.30
CA ILE A 94 -9.06 19.21 6.87
C ILE A 94 -9.35 17.81 6.32
N CYS A 95 -8.54 16.82 6.66
CA CYS A 95 -8.75 15.45 6.24
C CYS A 95 -10.07 14.89 6.79
N LEU A 96 -10.42 15.23 8.03
CA LEU A 96 -11.66 14.81 8.67
C LEU A 96 -12.89 15.46 8.01
N THR A 97 -12.84 16.74 7.65
CA THR A 97 -13.96 17.37 6.93
C THR A 97 -14.15 16.79 5.53
N ILE A 98 -13.07 16.56 4.78
CA ILE A 98 -13.12 15.91 3.47
C ILE A 98 -13.70 14.49 3.58
N LEU A 99 -13.32 13.74 4.62
CA LEU A 99 -13.88 12.42 4.88
C LEU A 99 -15.38 12.48 5.14
N ILE A 100 -15.86 13.41 5.98
CA ILE A 100 -17.30 13.56 6.25
C ILE A 100 -18.06 13.86 4.96
N ILE A 101 -17.59 14.81 4.15
CA ILE A 101 -18.21 15.17 2.87
C ILE A 101 -18.26 13.95 1.95
N SER A 102 -17.17 13.21 1.84
CA SER A 102 -17.08 12.05 0.95
C SER A 102 -17.98 10.89 1.41
N VAL A 103 -18.13 10.69 2.72
CA VAL A 103 -19.03 9.67 3.29
C VAL A 103 -20.49 10.04 3.07
N MET A 104 -20.84 11.33 3.17
CA MET A 104 -22.19 11.80 2.86
C MET A 104 -22.52 11.64 1.37
N ALA A 105 -21.54 11.80 0.48
CA ALA A 105 -21.74 11.61 -0.95
C ALA A 105 -22.00 10.14 -1.33
N GLU A 106 -21.18 9.21 -0.83
CA GLU A 106 -21.27 7.79 -1.16
C GLU A 106 -20.95 6.90 0.06
N PRO A 107 -21.95 6.59 0.92
CA PRO A 107 -21.72 5.80 2.13
C PRO A 107 -21.36 4.34 1.83
N GLU A 108 -21.80 3.80 0.69
CA GLU A 108 -21.46 2.43 0.26
C GLU A 108 -19.96 2.26 0.03
N ALA A 109 -19.30 3.28 -0.52
CA ALA A 109 -17.86 3.26 -0.77
C ALA A 109 -17.04 3.19 0.53
N LEU A 110 -17.56 3.73 1.65
CA LEU A 110 -16.92 3.60 2.95
C LEU A 110 -16.89 2.14 3.43
N ILE A 111 -18.03 1.45 3.31
CA ILE A 111 -18.16 0.05 3.77
C ILE A 111 -17.21 -0.84 2.96
N ILE A 112 -17.17 -0.67 1.64
CA ILE A 112 -16.26 -1.42 0.75
C ILE A 112 -14.80 -1.16 1.14
N ASN A 113 -14.42 0.10 1.34
CA ASN A 113 -13.06 0.45 1.76
C ASN A 113 -12.67 -0.15 3.13
N LEU A 114 -13.58 -0.13 4.10
CA LEU A 114 -13.37 -0.75 5.41
C LEU A 114 -13.21 -2.27 5.29
N ILE A 115 -14.03 -2.93 4.46
CA ILE A 115 -13.92 -4.36 4.20
C ILE A 115 -12.56 -4.69 3.55
N ILE A 116 -12.12 -3.91 2.56
CA ILE A 116 -10.81 -4.12 1.91
C ILE A 116 -9.66 -3.99 2.91
N ILE A 117 -9.70 -2.98 3.80
CA ILE A 117 -8.70 -2.80 4.85
C ILE A 117 -8.74 -3.97 5.84
N ALA A 118 -9.95 -4.38 6.25
CA ALA A 118 -10.14 -5.50 7.16
C ALA A 118 -9.66 -6.83 6.56
N LEU A 119 -9.90 -7.07 5.27
CA LEU A 119 -9.41 -8.23 4.50
C LEU A 119 -7.89 -8.25 4.37
N GLY A 120 -7.22 -7.09 4.43
CA GLY A 120 -5.77 -7.03 4.46
C GLY A 120 -5.16 -7.79 5.66
N VAL A 121 -5.83 -7.80 6.81
CA VAL A 121 -5.37 -8.47 8.04
C VAL A 121 -5.31 -10.00 7.90
N PRO A 122 -6.40 -10.72 7.54
CA PRO A 122 -6.36 -12.16 7.36
C PRO A 122 -5.44 -12.56 6.21
N VAL A 123 -5.40 -11.79 5.11
CA VAL A 123 -4.48 -12.06 4.00
C VAL A 123 -3.02 -11.97 4.47
N TYR A 124 -2.67 -10.95 5.26
CA TYR A 124 -1.34 -10.82 5.82
C TYR A 124 -0.98 -11.99 6.76
N LEU A 125 -1.88 -12.35 7.67
CA LEU A 125 -1.64 -13.45 8.60
C LEU A 125 -1.50 -14.80 7.89
N LEU A 126 -2.36 -15.11 6.93
CA LEU A 126 -2.33 -16.38 6.20
C LEU A 126 -1.13 -16.48 5.25
N CYS A 127 -0.78 -15.41 4.54
CA CYS A 127 0.28 -15.46 3.54
C CYS A 127 1.69 -15.41 4.15
N PHE A 128 1.89 -14.63 5.21
CA PHE A 128 3.22 -14.38 5.78
C PHE A 128 3.48 -15.07 7.13
N LYS A 129 2.45 -15.40 7.91
CA LYS A 129 2.63 -16.09 9.22
C LYS A 129 2.50 -17.61 9.11
N CYS A 130 1.71 -18.13 8.17
CA CYS A 130 1.53 -19.58 7.98
C CYS A 130 2.59 -20.18 7.04
N LYS A 131 3.51 -21.00 7.58
CA LYS A 131 4.55 -21.73 6.84
C LYS A 131 4.02 -22.63 5.69
N ALA A 132 2.76 -23.05 5.75
CA ALA A 132 2.15 -23.89 4.72
C ALA A 132 1.96 -23.15 3.38
N VAL A 133 1.59 -21.86 3.42
CA VAL A 133 1.43 -21.02 2.21
C VAL A 133 2.78 -20.60 1.64
N GLN A 134 3.80 -20.48 2.50
CA GLN A 134 5.18 -20.21 2.09
C GLN A 134 5.74 -21.30 1.16
N LYS A 135 5.34 -22.58 1.31
CA LYS A 135 5.68 -23.64 0.33
C LYS A 135 5.05 -23.40 -1.05
N ARG A 136 3.89 -22.75 -1.14
CA ARG A 136 3.25 -22.38 -2.41
C ARG A 136 3.91 -21.15 -3.05
N LEU A 137 4.52 -20.27 -2.25
CA LEU A 137 5.37 -19.18 -2.74
C LEU A 137 6.64 -19.73 -3.46
N VAL A 138 7.11 -20.95 -3.15
CA VAL A 138 8.20 -21.61 -3.89
C VAL A 138 7.79 -21.96 -5.34
N PHE A 139 6.50 -22.18 -5.61
CA PHE A 139 6.03 -22.30 -6.99
C PHE A 139 6.15 -20.96 -7.74
N MET A 140 5.94 -19.84 -7.04
CA MET A 140 6.16 -18.51 -7.61
C MET A 140 7.66 -18.29 -7.91
N ASP A 141 8.59 -18.87 -7.16
CA ASP A 141 10.02 -18.81 -7.49
C ASP A 141 10.33 -19.42 -8.87
N ARG A 142 9.63 -20.50 -9.26
CA ARG A 142 9.78 -21.12 -10.59
C ARG A 142 9.31 -20.20 -11.71
N VAL A 143 8.18 -19.51 -11.50
CA VAL A 143 7.68 -18.45 -12.41
C VAL A 143 8.64 -17.26 -12.43
N GLY A 144 9.22 -16.92 -11.27
CA GLY A 144 10.27 -15.92 -11.12
C GLY A 144 11.51 -16.25 -11.95
N THR A 145 11.98 -17.50 -11.97
CA THR A 145 13.14 -17.92 -12.77
C THR A 145 12.90 -17.78 -14.28
N ILE A 146 11.67 -18.04 -14.73
CA ILE A 146 11.26 -17.86 -16.13
C ILE A 146 11.25 -16.36 -16.49
N LEU A 147 10.64 -15.53 -15.64
CA LEU A 147 10.64 -14.06 -15.80
C LEU A 147 12.07 -13.49 -15.79
N GLN A 148 12.96 -14.03 -14.96
CA GLN A 148 14.37 -13.61 -14.90
C GLN A 148 15.11 -13.85 -16.21
N HIS A 149 14.93 -15.01 -16.83
CA HIS A 149 15.58 -15.34 -18.10
C HIS A 149 14.95 -14.60 -19.28
N LEU A 150 13.63 -14.43 -19.26
CA LEU A 150 12.90 -13.80 -20.37
C LEU A 150 13.09 -12.27 -20.43
N PHE A 151 13.27 -11.61 -19.26
CA PHE A 151 13.39 -10.15 -19.17
C PHE A 151 14.73 -9.65 -18.59
N LEU A 152 15.75 -10.52 -18.46
CA LEU A 152 17.07 -10.17 -17.93
C LEU A 152 17.01 -9.43 -16.58
N LEU A 153 16.20 -9.98 -15.66
CA LEU A 153 15.98 -9.41 -14.33
C LEU A 153 16.95 -10.03 -13.31
N GLN A 154 17.42 -9.22 -12.36
CA GLN A 154 18.28 -9.63 -11.26
C GLN A 154 17.63 -9.25 -9.93
N TYR A 155 17.79 -10.10 -8.90
CA TYR A 155 17.42 -9.72 -7.53
C TYR A 155 18.43 -8.71 -6.98
N GLU A 156 17.94 -7.74 -6.18
CA GLU A 156 18.79 -6.93 -5.32
C GLU A 156 19.44 -7.86 -4.28
N THR A 157 20.78 -7.90 -4.24
CA THR A 157 21.59 -8.65 -3.26
C THR A 157 21.61 -7.94 -1.93
#